data_AF-A0A358N825-F1
#
_entry.id   AF-A0A358N825-F1
#
_cell.length_a   1.000
_cell.length_b   1.000
_cell.length_c   1.000
_cell.angle_alpha   90.00
_cell.angle_beta   90.00
_cell.angle_gamma   90.00
#
_symmetry.space_group_name_H-M   'P 1'
#
loop_
_entity.id
_entity.type
_entity.pdbx_description
1 polymer ?
#
loop_
_entity_poly.entity_id
_entity_poly.type
_entity_poly.pdbx_seq_one_letter_code
_entity_poly.pdbx_strand_id
1 'polypeptide(L)'
;MSTDQTSHQHFAMRAALVLIPATILAASWLAVATELHGQDSDLDAFRRMHTELQQQMAEDIDQAIVFLDAQVAKQPESSDVQVLRHSLGSKLANQSRYADALIQYQKLLEFQVAHLAEQEQQYGVGMTLRSLEEVSELANQNAAMDNAVDQTLKAFQALPAETARAWDPLSQLVVLKAHSLIGDKQNEAAAGIVAKQLEALEDACSDPEATETVLHAHVALLKRLTSPNRNNDIWRDHYVEKLETACTTAFQRFPKSMRLQNDYAETQYLMITQWAQDDPEANEKRIENAFAKLSLPAISNRSVNAILRRIEVHRERMQAAKPVATLVGQMAPEWDIDGWANTVGVTRKSFEGQVVLLDFWAMWCGPCIATFPHLREWRDEFGDQGFEIVGVTQYYNFEWDDEQKRASRSSGEITPQQERETLASFLEHHQLKHPVMVAPKGSEMSSNYGVKGIPHAVLIDRDGTVQLVKTGAGPATAKEIHDKIKELLGKTK
;
A
#
# COMPACT_ATOMS: atom_id res chain seq x y z
N MET A 1 42.27 -28.05 -45.64
CA MET A 1 43.18 -28.35 -44.52
C MET A 1 43.62 -27.00 -43.98
N SER A 2 43.00 -26.53 -42.91
CA SER A 2 43.43 -26.76 -41.52
C SER A 2 44.01 -25.45 -40.99
N THR A 3 43.71 -25.22 -39.70
CA THR A 3 44.27 -24.21 -38.79
C THR A 3 44.00 -22.75 -39.12
N ASP A 4 42.93 -22.23 -38.53
CA ASP A 4 43.07 -20.98 -37.79
C ASP A 4 42.34 -21.11 -36.44
N GLN A 5 43.13 -21.36 -35.39
CA GLN A 5 42.71 -21.36 -34.00
C GLN A 5 43.80 -20.64 -33.23
N THR A 6 43.55 -19.40 -32.82
CA THR A 6 43.93 -18.92 -31.49
C THR A 6 43.20 -17.62 -31.15
N SER A 7 42.80 -17.56 -29.87
CA SER A 7 42.30 -16.39 -29.13
C SER A 7 40.81 -16.00 -29.29
N HIS A 8 39.94 -16.74 -28.60
CA HIS A 8 38.88 -16.14 -27.80
C HIS A 8 38.77 -16.89 -26.47
N GLN A 9 39.30 -16.28 -25.42
CA GLN A 9 39.04 -16.69 -24.04
C GLN A 9 37.82 -15.92 -23.51
N HIS A 10 36.98 -16.65 -22.77
CA HIS A 10 35.90 -16.20 -21.89
C HIS A 10 34.60 -15.68 -22.53
N PHE A 11 33.66 -16.61 -22.82
CA PHE A 11 32.24 -16.48 -22.47
C PHE A 11 31.58 -17.86 -22.50
N ALA A 12 31.59 -18.56 -21.36
CA ALA A 12 30.80 -19.78 -21.17
C ALA A 12 30.55 -20.05 -19.69
N MET A 13 29.38 -19.68 -19.19
CA MET A 13 28.71 -20.38 -18.09
C MET A 13 27.23 -19.95 -18.11
N ARG A 14 26.40 -20.77 -18.76
CA ARG A 14 25.48 -21.73 -18.13
C ARG A 14 24.27 -21.06 -17.49
N ALA A 15 23.15 -21.17 -18.22
CA ALA A 15 21.81 -21.11 -17.69
C ALA A 15 21.68 -22.04 -16.46
N ALA A 16 21.35 -21.45 -15.32
CA ALA A 16 20.81 -22.16 -14.18
C ALA A 16 19.37 -21.67 -13.99
N LEU A 17 18.42 -22.48 -14.48
CA LEU A 17 17.06 -22.49 -13.95
C LEU A 17 17.17 -22.82 -12.45
N VAL A 18 16.80 -21.89 -11.59
CA VAL A 18 16.49 -22.19 -10.19
C VAL A 18 14.99 -22.27 -10.07
N LEU A 19 14.48 -23.51 -10.11
CA LEU A 19 13.21 -23.89 -9.52
C LEU A 19 13.27 -23.52 -8.02
N ILE A 20 12.44 -22.57 -7.59
CA ILE A 20 12.24 -22.26 -6.18
C ILE A 20 11.19 -23.24 -5.65
N PRO A 21 11.51 -24.16 -4.72
CA PRO A 21 10.48 -24.92 -4.03
C PRO A 21 9.75 -24.01 -3.04
N ALA A 22 8.41 -24.08 -3.08
CA ALA A 22 7.51 -23.43 -2.15
C ALA A 22 7.58 -24.07 -0.75
N THR A 23 8.67 -23.82 -0.01
CA THR A 23 8.82 -24.26 1.40
C THR A 23 9.53 -23.24 2.30
N ILE A 24 9.65 -21.97 1.91
CA ILE A 24 10.28 -20.93 2.73
C ILE A 24 9.24 -19.86 3.13
N LEU A 25 8.24 -20.26 3.91
CA LEU A 25 7.38 -19.33 4.67
C LEU A 25 7.20 -19.73 6.16
N ALA A 26 7.88 -20.78 6.64
CA ALA A 26 7.80 -21.20 8.05
C ALA A 26 9.00 -20.75 8.92
N ALA A 27 10.05 -20.16 8.33
CA ALA A 27 11.33 -19.96 9.02
C ALA A 27 11.48 -18.61 9.76
N SER A 28 10.51 -17.70 9.69
CA SER A 28 10.61 -16.36 10.31
C SER A 28 10.27 -16.32 11.80
N TRP A 29 9.76 -17.41 12.38
CA TRP A 29 9.37 -17.47 13.79
C TRP A 29 10.43 -18.11 14.71
N LEU A 30 11.49 -18.70 14.16
CA LEU A 30 12.49 -19.42 14.95
C LEU A 30 13.70 -18.58 15.42
N ALA A 31 13.83 -17.33 14.97
CA ALA A 31 15.07 -16.55 15.17
C ALA A 31 15.13 -15.70 16.46
N VAL A 32 14.19 -15.89 17.40
CA VAL A 32 14.28 -15.32 18.75
C VAL A 32 14.61 -16.40 19.82
N ALA A 33 14.75 -17.67 19.43
CA ALA A 33 14.89 -18.79 20.36
C ALA A 33 16.30 -19.42 20.41
N THR A 34 17.34 -18.74 19.94
CA THR A 34 18.72 -19.28 19.95
C THR A 34 19.64 -18.50 20.87
N GLU A 35 19.32 -18.49 22.16
CA GLU A 35 20.30 -18.43 23.23
C GLU A 35 19.65 -18.89 24.53
N LEU A 36 19.59 -20.21 24.73
CA LEU A 36 19.58 -20.90 26.02
C LEU A 36 19.55 -22.42 25.77
N HIS A 37 20.67 -23.09 26.08
CA HIS A 37 20.75 -24.54 26.12
C HIS A 37 20.01 -25.04 27.37
N GLY A 38 18.78 -25.52 27.17
CA GLY A 38 17.99 -26.31 28.11
C GLY A 38 16.80 -26.88 27.33
N GLN A 39 16.60 -28.20 27.35
CA GLN A 39 15.40 -28.82 26.80
C GLN A 39 14.22 -28.41 27.68
N ASP A 40 13.53 -27.35 27.27
CA ASP A 40 12.35 -26.84 27.95
C ASP A 40 11.18 -27.78 27.64
N SER A 41 10.79 -28.60 28.62
CA SER A 41 9.77 -29.64 28.46
C SER A 41 8.43 -29.08 28.00
N ASP A 42 8.16 -27.82 28.35
CA ASP A 42 6.92 -27.11 28.06
C ASP A 42 6.89 -26.66 26.59
N LEU A 43 8.04 -26.20 26.08
CA LEU A 43 8.21 -25.87 24.66
C LEU A 43 8.05 -27.10 23.76
N ASP A 44 8.58 -28.24 24.18
CA ASP A 44 8.42 -29.51 23.46
C ASP A 44 6.97 -30.03 23.53
N ALA A 45 6.27 -29.81 24.64
CA ALA A 45 4.85 -30.12 24.75
C ALA A 45 4.00 -29.26 23.81
N PHE A 46 4.25 -27.95 23.75
CA PHE A 46 3.60 -27.04 22.83
C PHE A 46 3.86 -27.43 21.36
N ARG A 47 5.11 -27.73 20.99
CA ARG A 47 5.46 -28.17 19.63
C ARG A 47 4.75 -29.44 19.20
N ARG A 48 4.63 -30.42 20.10
CA ARG A 48 3.86 -31.65 19.83
C ARG A 48 2.40 -31.34 19.58
N MET A 49 1.78 -30.53 20.45
CA MET A 49 0.38 -30.14 20.30
C MET A 49 0.11 -29.35 19.02
N HIS A 50 0.97 -28.40 18.68
CA HIS A 50 0.87 -27.64 17.42
C HIS A 50 1.00 -28.58 16.20
N THR A 51 1.93 -29.53 16.23
CA THR A 51 2.13 -30.50 15.13
C THR A 51 0.90 -31.40 14.96
N GLU A 52 0.34 -31.88 16.06
CA GLU A 52 -0.87 -32.71 16.04
C GLU A 52 -2.09 -31.92 15.52
N LEU A 53 -2.24 -30.66 15.95
CA LEU A 53 -3.28 -29.78 15.41
C LEU A 53 -3.12 -29.58 13.90
N GLN A 54 -1.90 -29.36 13.40
CA GLN A 54 -1.64 -29.22 11.96
C GLN A 54 -1.99 -30.49 11.19
N GLN A 55 -1.73 -31.66 11.76
CA GLN A 55 -2.12 -32.94 11.16
C GLN A 55 -3.65 -33.08 11.09
N GLN A 56 -4.35 -32.81 12.19
CA GLN A 56 -5.82 -32.83 12.22
C GLN A 56 -6.40 -31.84 11.19
N MET A 57 -5.87 -30.62 11.11
CA MET A 57 -6.29 -29.62 10.12
C MET A 57 -6.06 -30.04 8.66
N ALA A 58 -5.14 -30.96 8.42
CA ALA A 58 -4.87 -31.50 7.09
C ALA A 58 -5.80 -32.69 6.75
N GLU A 59 -6.16 -33.50 7.74
CA GLU A 59 -7.00 -34.69 7.59
C GLU A 59 -8.50 -34.36 7.64
N ASP A 60 -8.94 -33.70 8.70
CA ASP A 60 -10.33 -33.32 8.95
C ASP A 60 -10.38 -32.07 9.85
N ILE A 61 -10.75 -30.94 9.24
CA ILE A 61 -10.78 -29.66 9.93
C ILE A 61 -11.88 -29.58 11.02
N ASP A 62 -12.95 -30.38 10.93
CA ASP A 62 -13.95 -30.45 12.00
C ASP A 62 -13.40 -31.20 13.22
N GLN A 63 -12.63 -32.26 12.99
CA GLN A 63 -11.89 -32.93 14.07
C GLN A 63 -10.83 -32.03 14.68
N ALA A 64 -10.18 -31.17 13.88
CA ALA A 64 -9.24 -30.20 14.41
C ALA A 64 -9.90 -29.20 15.39
N ILE A 65 -11.13 -28.76 15.11
CA ILE A 65 -11.91 -27.92 16.04
C ILE A 65 -12.17 -28.66 17.34
N VAL A 66 -12.69 -29.89 17.27
CA VAL A 66 -12.98 -30.72 18.44
C VAL A 66 -11.73 -31.00 19.26
N PHE A 67 -10.63 -31.35 18.59
CA PHE A 67 -9.34 -31.59 19.20
C PHE A 67 -8.86 -30.37 19.99
N LEU A 68 -8.84 -29.19 19.36
CA LEU A 68 -8.34 -27.98 20.01
C LEU A 68 -9.22 -27.57 21.19
N ASP A 69 -10.54 -27.60 21.05
CA ASP A 69 -11.46 -27.31 22.16
C ASP A 69 -11.26 -28.30 23.32
N ALA A 70 -10.96 -29.57 23.05
CA ALA A 70 -10.64 -30.55 24.08
C ALA A 70 -9.29 -30.28 24.79
N GLN A 71 -8.27 -29.79 24.07
CA GLN A 71 -7.00 -29.38 24.70
C GLN A 71 -7.18 -28.13 25.56
N VAL A 72 -7.94 -27.14 25.07
CA VAL A 72 -8.27 -25.93 25.86
C VAL A 72 -9.06 -26.31 27.11
N ALA A 73 -10.02 -27.24 27.02
CA ALA A 73 -10.78 -27.70 28.19
C ALA A 73 -9.89 -28.36 29.27
N LYS A 74 -8.79 -29.01 28.88
CA LYS A 74 -7.82 -29.58 29.83
C LYS A 74 -6.93 -28.52 30.47
N GLN A 75 -6.66 -27.43 29.77
CA GLN A 75 -5.74 -26.37 30.18
C GLN A 75 -6.32 -24.97 29.85
N PRO A 76 -7.42 -24.56 30.50
CA PRO A 76 -8.18 -23.36 30.10
C PRO A 76 -7.37 -22.07 30.25
N GLU A 77 -6.50 -22.02 31.26
CA GLU A 77 -5.64 -20.86 31.59
C GLU A 77 -4.32 -20.84 30.80
N SER A 78 -4.06 -21.84 29.94
CA SER A 78 -2.80 -21.93 29.21
C SER A 78 -2.81 -21.03 27.97
N SER A 79 -1.98 -19.98 27.99
CA SER A 79 -1.75 -19.11 26.84
C SER A 79 -1.27 -19.87 25.61
N ASP A 80 -0.43 -20.88 25.82
CA ASP A 80 0.17 -21.69 24.76
C ASP A 80 -0.87 -22.55 24.06
N VAL A 81 -1.87 -23.06 24.78
CA VAL A 81 -2.96 -23.80 24.15
C VAL A 81 -3.93 -22.84 23.46
N GLN A 82 -4.26 -21.71 24.09
CA GLN A 82 -5.22 -20.74 23.55
C GLN A 82 -4.71 -20.09 22.25
N VAL A 83 -3.42 -19.75 22.14
CA VAL A 83 -2.86 -19.12 20.94
C VAL A 83 -2.99 -19.98 19.68
N LEU A 84 -3.11 -21.31 19.82
CA LEU A 84 -3.35 -22.23 18.70
C LEU A 84 -4.67 -21.96 17.98
N ARG A 85 -5.65 -21.30 18.64
CA ARG A 85 -6.90 -20.85 17.99
C ARG A 85 -6.62 -19.93 16.80
N HIS A 86 -5.55 -19.14 16.85
CA HIS A 86 -5.16 -18.29 15.72
C HIS A 86 -4.76 -19.11 14.49
N SER A 87 -4.01 -20.20 14.68
CA SER A 87 -3.61 -21.11 13.59
C SER A 87 -4.82 -21.80 12.98
N LEU A 88 -5.73 -22.32 13.82
CA LEU A 88 -6.96 -22.96 13.37
C LEU A 88 -7.88 -21.97 12.65
N GLY A 89 -8.09 -20.78 13.22
CA GLY A 89 -8.89 -19.71 12.61
C GLY A 89 -8.37 -19.32 11.22
N SER A 90 -7.04 -19.18 11.07
CA SER A 90 -6.42 -18.87 9.79
C SER A 90 -6.66 -19.96 8.75
N LYS A 91 -6.56 -21.24 9.14
CA LYS A 91 -6.87 -22.36 8.25
C LYS A 91 -8.33 -22.37 7.82
N LEU A 92 -9.25 -22.15 8.75
CA LEU A 92 -10.70 -22.07 8.48
C LEU A 92 -11.01 -20.94 7.49
N ALA A 93 -10.44 -19.75 7.70
CA ALA A 93 -10.60 -18.61 6.80
C ALA A 93 -10.07 -18.92 5.39
N ASN A 94 -8.90 -19.57 5.28
CA ASN A 94 -8.34 -20.00 3.99
C ASN A 94 -9.23 -21.03 3.25
N GLN A 95 -10.09 -21.75 3.96
CA GLN A 95 -11.10 -22.66 3.39
C GLN A 95 -12.48 -22.00 3.24
N SER A 96 -12.55 -20.67 3.33
CA SER A 96 -13.80 -19.89 3.28
C SER A 96 -14.82 -20.24 4.39
N ARG A 97 -14.39 -20.92 5.46
CA ARG A 97 -15.21 -21.21 6.64
C ARG A 97 -15.18 -20.03 7.62
N TYR A 98 -15.62 -18.88 7.14
CA TYR A 98 -15.44 -17.62 7.87
C TYR A 98 -16.17 -17.57 9.21
N ALA A 99 -17.37 -18.14 9.31
CA ALA A 99 -18.12 -18.19 10.57
C ALA A 99 -17.35 -18.97 11.66
N ASP A 100 -16.78 -20.12 11.30
CA ASP A 100 -15.98 -20.93 12.24
C ASP A 100 -14.67 -20.23 12.60
N ALA A 101 -14.03 -19.56 11.63
CA ALA A 101 -12.83 -18.76 11.88
C ALA A 101 -13.10 -17.63 12.87
N LEU A 102 -14.20 -16.89 12.69
CA LEU A 102 -14.62 -15.83 13.60
C LEU A 102 -14.83 -16.35 15.02
N ILE A 103 -15.46 -17.52 15.19
CA ILE A 103 -15.63 -18.16 16.50
C ILE A 103 -14.27 -18.43 17.16
N GLN A 104 -13.27 -18.93 16.42
CA GLN A 104 -11.94 -19.20 16.98
C GLN A 104 -11.24 -17.93 17.44
N TYR A 105 -11.29 -16.87 16.63
CA TYR A 105 -10.69 -15.59 16.99
C TYR A 105 -11.43 -14.90 18.13
N GLN A 106 -12.76 -14.98 18.19
CA GLN A 106 -13.56 -14.47 19.31
C GLN A 106 -13.19 -15.17 20.63
N LYS A 107 -13.14 -16.50 20.64
CA LYS A 107 -12.71 -17.27 21.83
C LYS A 107 -11.30 -16.88 22.28
N LEU A 108 -10.37 -16.67 21.34
CA LEU A 108 -9.02 -16.22 21.66
C LEU A 108 -9.02 -14.79 22.23
N LEU A 109 -9.79 -13.89 21.63
CA LEU A 109 -9.90 -12.51 22.09
C LEU A 109 -10.50 -12.44 23.50
N GLU A 110 -11.56 -13.20 23.77
CA GLU A 110 -12.18 -13.32 25.10
C GLU A 110 -11.16 -13.78 26.14
N PHE A 111 -10.38 -14.82 25.83
CA PHE A 111 -9.30 -15.28 26.72
C PHE A 111 -8.26 -14.18 26.96
N GLN A 112 -7.79 -13.53 25.89
CA GLN A 112 -6.80 -12.46 26.00
C GLN A 112 -7.32 -11.28 26.82
N VAL A 113 -8.59 -10.90 26.62
CA VAL A 113 -9.29 -9.85 27.36
C VAL A 113 -9.38 -10.19 28.86
N ALA A 114 -9.74 -11.42 29.20
CA ALA A 114 -9.84 -11.87 30.59
C ALA A 114 -8.48 -11.82 31.33
N HIS A 115 -7.38 -11.98 30.59
CA HIS A 115 -6.01 -12.03 31.15
C HIS A 115 -5.19 -10.76 30.89
N LEU A 116 -5.82 -9.67 30.44
CA LEU A 116 -5.12 -8.43 30.04
C LEU A 116 -4.17 -7.87 31.10
N ALA A 117 -4.53 -7.99 32.37
CA ALA A 117 -3.75 -7.45 33.49
C ALA A 117 -2.57 -8.36 33.89
N GLU A 118 -2.65 -9.65 33.57
CA GLU A 118 -1.69 -10.69 34.01
C GLU A 118 -0.69 -11.05 32.92
N GLN A 119 -1.07 -10.88 31.64
CA GLN A 119 -0.22 -11.23 30.51
C GLN A 119 0.92 -10.22 30.31
N GLU A 120 2.15 -10.71 30.36
CA GLU A 120 3.34 -9.89 30.15
C GLU A 120 3.42 -9.34 28.71
N GLN A 121 2.80 -10.04 27.74
CA GLN A 121 2.72 -9.64 26.34
C GLN A 121 1.26 -9.41 25.87
N GLN A 122 0.83 -8.15 25.84
CA GLN A 122 -0.47 -7.75 25.27
C GLN A 122 -0.49 -7.77 23.71
N TYR A 123 0.62 -8.16 23.08
CA TYR A 123 0.79 -8.19 21.61
C TYR A 123 -0.18 -9.15 20.89
N GLY A 124 -0.70 -10.16 21.59
CA GLY A 124 -1.66 -11.10 21.00
C GLY A 124 -2.98 -10.43 20.58
N VAL A 125 -3.45 -9.46 21.35
CA VAL A 125 -4.77 -8.83 21.13
C VAL A 125 -4.82 -8.10 19.79
N GLY A 126 -3.78 -7.32 19.47
CA GLY A 126 -3.73 -6.56 18.22
C GLY A 126 -3.73 -7.45 16.98
N MET A 127 -3.09 -8.63 17.05
CA MET A 127 -3.12 -9.62 15.96
C MET A 127 -4.51 -10.26 15.84
N THR A 128 -5.09 -10.71 16.96
CA THR A 128 -6.43 -11.31 16.97
C THR A 128 -7.48 -10.34 16.39
N LEU A 129 -7.42 -9.06 16.77
CA LEU A 129 -8.31 -8.02 16.23
C LEU A 129 -8.12 -7.83 14.72
N ARG A 130 -6.88 -7.82 14.23
CA ARG A 130 -6.63 -7.71 12.78
C ARG A 130 -7.19 -8.91 12.02
N SER A 131 -6.99 -10.12 12.53
CA SER A 131 -7.56 -11.32 11.89
C SER A 131 -9.08 -11.36 11.96
N LEU A 132 -9.68 -10.87 13.05
CA LEU A 132 -11.13 -10.66 13.11
C LEU A 132 -11.58 -9.68 12.03
N GLU A 133 -10.83 -8.59 11.79
CA GLU A 133 -11.20 -7.54 10.84
C GLU A 133 -11.23 -8.10 9.43
N GLU A 134 -10.11 -8.70 9.02
CA GLU A 134 -9.95 -9.31 7.70
C GLU A 134 -11.03 -10.37 7.44
N VAL A 135 -11.34 -11.22 8.41
CA VAL A 135 -12.36 -12.27 8.24
C VAL A 135 -13.78 -11.73 8.31
N SER A 136 -14.07 -10.74 9.16
CA SER A 136 -15.40 -10.11 9.23
C SER A 136 -15.74 -9.39 7.93
N GLU A 137 -14.77 -8.71 7.31
CA GLU A 137 -14.93 -8.11 5.98
C GLU A 137 -15.26 -9.17 4.92
N LEU A 138 -14.52 -10.28 4.89
CA LEU A 138 -14.77 -11.40 3.96
C LEU A 138 -16.13 -12.08 4.19
N ALA A 139 -16.55 -12.18 5.45
CA ALA A 139 -17.83 -12.76 5.84
C ALA A 139 -19.02 -11.81 5.63
N ASN A 140 -18.76 -10.52 5.38
CA ASN A 140 -19.76 -9.44 5.46
C ASN A 140 -20.49 -9.42 6.83
N GLN A 141 -19.73 -9.66 7.92
CA GLN A 141 -20.23 -9.77 9.30
C GLN A 141 -19.61 -8.69 10.21
N ASN A 142 -19.79 -7.42 9.85
CA ASN A 142 -19.18 -6.29 10.58
C ASN A 142 -19.72 -6.15 12.02
N ALA A 143 -20.98 -6.54 12.29
CA ALA A 143 -21.56 -6.46 13.63
C ALA A 143 -20.82 -7.32 14.68
N ALA A 144 -20.25 -8.46 14.26
CA ALA A 144 -19.46 -9.32 15.14
C ALA A 144 -18.14 -8.66 15.52
N MET A 145 -17.51 -7.95 14.56
CA MET A 145 -16.33 -7.14 14.80
C MET A 145 -16.65 -5.95 15.72
N ASP A 146 -17.72 -5.20 15.43
CA ASP A 146 -18.09 -4.02 16.23
C ASP A 146 -18.32 -4.39 17.70
N ASN A 147 -19.00 -5.51 17.96
CA ASN A 147 -19.20 -6.01 19.31
C ASN A 147 -17.89 -6.40 19.99
N ALA A 148 -17.01 -7.12 19.28
CA ALA A 148 -15.68 -7.48 19.78
C ALA A 148 -14.87 -6.22 20.13
N VAL A 149 -14.82 -5.23 19.24
CA VAL A 149 -14.13 -3.95 19.47
C VAL A 149 -14.71 -3.23 20.68
N ASP A 150 -16.04 -3.11 20.79
CA ASP A 150 -16.69 -2.41 21.91
C ASP A 150 -16.43 -3.10 23.26
N GLN A 151 -16.44 -4.42 23.30
CA GLN A 151 -16.13 -5.18 24.51
C GLN A 151 -14.66 -5.05 24.91
N THR A 152 -13.75 -5.22 23.96
CA THR A 152 -12.31 -5.12 24.21
C THR A 152 -11.93 -3.68 24.59
N LEU A 153 -12.51 -2.67 23.95
CA LEU A 153 -12.27 -1.26 24.29
C LEU A 153 -12.68 -0.95 25.74
N LYS A 154 -13.83 -1.45 26.19
CA LYS A 154 -14.26 -1.32 27.59
C LYS A 154 -13.30 -1.99 28.56
N ALA A 155 -12.79 -3.18 28.21
CA ALA A 155 -11.82 -3.88 29.04
C ALA A 155 -10.50 -3.11 29.17
N PHE A 156 -9.98 -2.53 28.09
CA PHE A 156 -8.79 -1.69 28.14
C PHE A 156 -9.01 -0.41 28.95
N GLN A 157 -10.19 0.23 28.83
CA GLN A 157 -10.54 1.43 29.60
C GLN A 157 -10.65 1.17 31.10
N ALA A 158 -10.90 -0.08 31.51
CA ALA A 158 -10.95 -0.47 32.91
C ALA A 158 -9.56 -0.74 33.52
N LEU A 159 -8.50 -0.82 32.70
CA LEU A 159 -7.13 -0.96 33.20
C LEU A 159 -6.66 0.33 33.88
N PRO A 160 -5.74 0.25 34.86
CA PRO A 160 -5.12 1.43 35.44
C PRO A 160 -4.49 2.34 34.37
N ALA A 161 -4.68 3.66 34.49
CA ALA A 161 -4.19 4.64 33.52
C ALA A 161 -2.68 4.58 33.25
N GLU A 162 -1.90 4.12 34.24
CA GLU A 162 -0.44 3.99 34.17
C GLU A 162 0.02 2.72 33.43
N THR A 163 -0.91 1.89 32.93
CA THR A 163 -0.58 0.65 32.23
C THR A 163 -0.01 0.96 30.84
N ALA A 164 1.27 1.33 30.77
CA ALA A 164 1.91 1.80 29.54
C ALA A 164 1.81 0.80 28.35
N ARG A 165 1.63 -0.49 28.62
CA ARG A 165 1.45 -1.53 27.60
C ARG A 165 0.09 -1.46 26.90
N ALA A 166 -0.91 -0.86 27.54
CA ALA A 166 -2.27 -0.74 27.03
C ALA A 166 -2.40 0.28 25.89
N TRP A 167 -1.46 1.21 25.76
CA TRP A 167 -1.57 2.34 24.83
C TRP A 167 -1.70 1.92 23.36
N ASP A 168 -0.89 0.98 22.87
CA ASP A 168 -0.94 0.58 21.46
C ASP A 168 -2.20 -0.24 21.11
N PRO A 169 -2.57 -1.29 21.88
CA PRO A 169 -3.84 -1.99 21.66
C PRO A 169 -5.07 -1.09 21.78
N LEU A 170 -5.10 -0.18 22.77
CA LEU A 170 -6.17 0.79 22.94
C LEU A 170 -6.28 1.70 21.71
N SER A 171 -5.15 2.18 21.20
CA SER A 171 -5.12 3.03 20.01
C SER A 171 -5.59 2.29 18.76
N GLN A 172 -5.22 1.01 18.60
CA GLN A 172 -5.75 0.17 17.52
C GLN A 172 -7.27 0.03 17.61
N LEU A 173 -7.82 -0.24 18.79
CA LEU A 173 -9.27 -0.34 19.02
C LEU A 173 -10.00 0.95 18.72
N VAL A 174 -9.42 2.10 19.08
CA VAL A 174 -10.00 3.42 18.75
C VAL A 174 -10.06 3.62 17.23
N VAL A 175 -9.02 3.25 16.48
CA VAL A 175 -9.04 3.35 15.01
C VAL A 175 -10.11 2.43 14.41
N LEU A 176 -10.20 1.18 14.87
CA LEU A 176 -11.23 0.23 14.42
C LEU A 176 -12.64 0.76 14.71
N LYS A 177 -12.87 1.30 15.91
CA LYS A 177 -14.15 1.92 16.26
C LYS A 177 -14.44 3.14 15.39
N ALA A 178 -13.43 3.95 15.08
CA ALA A 178 -13.58 5.12 14.22
C ALA A 178 -13.96 4.70 12.79
N HIS A 179 -13.36 3.63 12.26
CA HIS A 179 -13.72 3.08 10.95
C HIS A 179 -15.16 2.56 10.91
N SER A 180 -15.60 1.88 11.97
CA SER A 180 -17.01 1.47 12.14
C SER A 180 -17.97 2.66 12.12
N LEU A 181 -17.67 3.71 12.92
CA LEU A 181 -18.46 4.95 12.95
C LEU A 181 -18.51 5.66 11.59
N ILE A 182 -17.43 5.63 10.80
CA ILE A 182 -17.41 6.18 9.43
C ILE A 182 -18.34 5.37 8.52
N GLY A 183 -18.33 4.03 8.64
CA GLY A 183 -19.28 3.16 7.95
C GLY A 183 -20.74 3.55 8.23
N ASP A 184 -21.02 3.91 9.48
CA ASP A 184 -22.33 4.40 9.95
C ASP A 184 -22.60 5.89 9.65
N LYS A 185 -21.72 6.56 8.90
CA LYS A 185 -21.78 7.99 8.55
C LYS A 185 -21.70 8.94 9.77
N GLN A 186 -21.09 8.49 10.87
CA GLN A 186 -20.89 9.26 12.09
C GLN A 186 -19.47 9.86 12.15
N ASN A 187 -19.10 10.63 11.12
CA ASN A 187 -17.74 11.14 10.94
C ASN A 187 -17.26 12.03 12.10
N GLU A 188 -18.15 12.85 12.68
CA GLU A 188 -17.80 13.73 13.82
C GLU A 188 -17.48 12.91 15.08
N ALA A 189 -18.25 11.85 15.35
CA ALA A 189 -17.96 10.94 16.46
C ALA A 189 -16.65 10.18 16.24
N ALA A 190 -16.39 9.72 15.01
CA ALA A 190 -15.12 9.08 14.64
C ALA A 190 -13.93 10.01 14.87
N ALA A 191 -14.01 11.26 14.39
CA ALA A 191 -12.99 12.26 14.60
C ALA A 191 -12.78 12.56 16.10
N GLY A 192 -13.86 12.66 16.88
CA GLY A 192 -13.81 12.93 18.31
C GLY A 192 -13.05 11.86 19.11
N ILE A 193 -13.31 10.56 18.85
CA ILE A 193 -12.62 9.50 19.57
C ILE A 193 -11.12 9.40 19.18
N VAL A 194 -10.80 9.64 17.91
CA VAL A 194 -9.40 9.67 17.44
C VAL A 194 -8.65 10.84 18.04
N ALA A 195 -9.22 12.04 18.00
CA ALA A 195 -8.60 13.24 18.56
C ALA A 195 -8.33 13.10 20.05
N LYS A 196 -9.31 12.58 20.81
CA LYS A 196 -9.15 12.33 22.25
C LYS A 196 -8.03 11.34 22.56
N GLN A 197 -7.93 10.26 21.78
CA GLN A 197 -6.88 9.26 21.98
C GLN A 197 -5.50 9.82 21.59
N LEU A 198 -5.43 10.64 20.55
CA LEU A 198 -4.21 11.29 20.12
C LEU A 198 -3.73 12.30 21.18
N GLU A 199 -4.63 13.15 21.69
CA GLU A 199 -4.34 14.11 22.78
C GLU A 199 -3.78 13.40 24.02
N ALA A 200 -4.43 12.31 24.45
CA ALA A 200 -3.95 11.53 25.60
C ALA A 200 -2.54 10.94 25.38
N LEU A 201 -2.22 10.51 24.16
CA LEU A 201 -0.88 10.01 23.81
C LEU A 201 0.15 11.14 23.68
N GLU A 202 -0.22 12.29 23.13
CA GLU A 202 0.63 13.48 23.02
C GLU A 202 0.99 14.00 24.42
N ASP A 203 0.03 14.05 25.35
CA ASP A 203 0.25 14.38 26.75
C ASP A 203 1.18 13.36 27.42
N ALA A 204 0.92 12.07 27.25
CA ALA A 204 1.77 11.01 27.81
C ALA A 204 3.20 11.04 27.23
N CYS A 205 3.38 11.41 25.96
CA CYS A 205 4.70 11.55 25.35
C CYS A 205 5.48 12.77 25.85
N SER A 206 4.76 13.81 26.31
CA SER A 206 5.35 15.07 26.79
C SER A 206 6.02 14.92 28.15
N ASP A 207 5.69 13.89 28.91
CA ASP A 207 6.37 13.54 30.15
C ASP A 207 7.86 13.20 29.89
N PRO A 208 8.84 13.84 30.57
CA PRO A 208 10.26 13.50 30.49
C PRO A 208 10.64 12.06 30.89
N GLU A 209 9.76 11.35 31.60
CA GLU A 209 9.92 9.93 31.97
C GLU A 209 9.11 8.97 31.08
N ALA A 210 8.38 9.48 30.08
CA ALA A 210 7.69 8.66 29.08
C ALA A 210 8.59 7.58 28.47
N THR A 211 8.08 6.34 28.49
CA THR A 211 8.82 5.15 28.04
C THR A 211 8.84 5.03 26.52
N GLU A 212 9.77 4.22 26.01
CA GLU A 212 9.82 3.84 24.59
C GLU A 212 8.47 3.30 24.09
N THR A 213 7.74 2.55 24.92
CA THR A 213 6.44 1.96 24.61
C THR A 213 5.38 3.02 24.32
N VAL A 214 5.34 4.10 25.11
CA VAL A 214 4.37 5.21 24.92
C VAL A 214 4.65 5.94 23.61
N LEU A 215 5.91 6.27 23.37
CA LEU A 215 6.33 6.95 22.14
C LEU A 215 6.08 6.08 20.90
N HIS A 216 6.32 4.77 21.00
CA HIS A 216 5.98 3.85 19.93
C HIS A 216 4.46 3.79 19.70
N ALA A 217 3.64 3.74 20.74
CA ALA A 217 2.18 3.70 20.60
C ALA A 217 1.65 4.95 19.89
N HIS A 218 2.20 6.14 20.20
CA HIS A 218 1.88 7.38 19.51
C HIS A 218 2.24 7.32 18.01
N VAL A 219 3.46 6.89 17.69
CA VAL A 219 3.89 6.67 16.30
C VAL A 219 2.99 5.66 15.59
N ALA A 220 2.67 4.54 16.23
CA ALA A 220 1.86 3.48 15.66
C ALA A 220 0.41 3.93 15.41
N LEU A 221 -0.18 4.74 16.29
CA LEU A 221 -1.49 5.36 16.06
C LEU A 221 -1.46 6.24 14.81
N LEU A 222 -0.51 7.17 14.72
CA LEU A 222 -0.39 8.07 13.58
C LEU A 222 -0.15 7.28 12.27
N LYS A 223 0.72 6.25 12.28
CA LYS A 223 0.93 5.36 11.12
C LYS A 223 -0.36 4.67 10.67
N ARG A 224 -1.19 4.20 11.61
CA ARG A 224 -2.49 3.59 11.29
C ARG A 224 -3.42 4.61 10.65
N LEU A 225 -3.50 5.82 11.22
CA LEU A 225 -4.33 6.90 10.72
C LEU A 225 -3.88 7.43 9.34
N THR A 226 -2.59 7.37 9.02
CA THR A 226 -2.07 7.82 7.71
C THR A 226 -1.98 6.69 6.67
N SER A 227 -2.28 5.44 7.04
CA SER A 227 -2.20 4.29 6.14
C SER A 227 -3.20 4.39 4.96
N PRO A 228 -2.94 3.72 3.82
CA PRO A 228 -3.76 3.78 2.62
C PRO A 228 -5.05 2.93 2.76
N ASN A 229 -5.87 3.22 3.75
CA ASN A 229 -7.23 2.72 3.92
C ASN A 229 -8.23 3.85 3.63
N ARG A 230 -9.28 3.60 2.84
CA ARG A 230 -10.31 4.61 2.48
C ARG A 230 -10.95 5.29 3.70
N ASN A 231 -11.10 4.57 4.81
CA ASN A 231 -11.69 5.13 6.04
C ASN A 231 -10.74 6.15 6.70
N ASN A 232 -9.49 6.22 6.27
CA ASN A 232 -8.53 7.23 6.73
C ASN A 232 -8.53 8.51 5.90
N ASP A 233 -9.25 8.58 4.77
CA ASP A 233 -9.22 9.73 3.86
C ASP A 233 -9.57 11.05 4.57
N ILE A 234 -10.41 11.00 5.61
CA ILE A 234 -10.88 12.19 6.33
C ILE A 234 -9.81 12.83 7.22
N TRP A 235 -8.72 12.13 7.53
CA TRP A 235 -7.65 12.65 8.40
C TRP A 235 -6.23 12.42 7.90
N ARG A 236 -6.02 11.62 6.85
CA ARG A 236 -4.69 11.23 6.38
C ARG A 236 -3.79 12.44 6.19
N ASP A 237 -4.21 13.40 5.38
CA ASP A 237 -3.40 14.57 5.01
C ASP A 237 -3.09 15.46 6.23
N HIS A 238 -4.01 15.50 7.20
CA HIS A 238 -3.83 16.29 8.42
C HIS A 238 -2.78 15.68 9.37
N TYR A 239 -2.59 14.36 9.33
CA TYR A 239 -1.73 13.65 10.29
C TYR A 239 -0.36 13.23 9.76
N VAL A 240 -0.07 13.40 8.46
CA VAL A 240 1.25 13.07 7.88
C VAL A 240 2.39 13.87 8.54
N GLU A 241 2.23 15.18 8.71
CA GLU A 241 3.26 16.02 9.36
C GLU A 241 3.44 15.69 10.85
N LYS A 242 2.33 15.38 11.54
CA LYS A 242 2.36 14.91 12.94
C LYS A 242 3.10 13.58 13.05
N LEU A 243 2.88 12.64 12.13
CA LEU A 243 3.60 11.37 12.09
C LEU A 243 5.11 11.59 11.96
N GLU A 244 5.55 12.44 11.02
CA GLU A 244 6.97 12.73 10.83
C GLU A 244 7.60 13.30 12.12
N THR A 245 6.90 14.22 12.78
CA THR A 245 7.33 14.85 14.02
C THR A 245 7.40 13.84 15.17
N ALA A 246 6.37 13.02 15.35
CA ALA A 246 6.31 11.99 16.38
C ALA A 246 7.43 10.95 16.20
N CYS A 247 7.63 10.45 14.98
CA CYS A 247 8.70 9.51 14.65
C CYS A 247 10.08 10.09 14.95
N THR A 248 10.32 11.34 14.55
CA THR A 248 11.61 12.01 14.78
C THR A 248 11.87 12.20 16.27
N THR A 249 10.86 12.63 17.03
CA THR A 249 10.94 12.83 18.49
C THR A 249 11.21 11.50 19.20
N ALA A 250 10.46 10.46 18.85
CA ALA A 250 10.64 9.13 19.43
C ALA A 250 12.04 8.57 19.18
N PHE A 251 12.51 8.69 17.95
CA PHE A 251 13.85 8.28 17.56
C PHE A 251 14.95 9.05 18.31
N GLN A 252 14.83 10.37 18.43
CA GLN A 252 15.81 11.20 19.16
C GLN A 252 15.91 10.84 20.64
N ARG A 253 14.78 10.49 21.27
CA ARG A 253 14.73 10.12 22.68
C ARG A 253 15.27 8.72 22.95
N PHE A 254 15.06 7.80 22.01
CA PHE A 254 15.52 6.41 22.11
C PHE A 254 16.35 5.99 20.88
N PRO A 255 17.53 6.60 20.66
CA PRO A 255 18.30 6.43 19.42
C PRO A 255 18.88 5.02 19.23
N LYS A 256 18.91 4.21 20.30
CA LYS A 256 19.35 2.80 20.26
C LYS A 256 18.20 1.81 20.05
N SER A 257 16.94 2.26 20.11
CA SER A 257 15.80 1.38 19.87
C SER A 257 15.77 0.95 18.42
N MET A 258 15.87 -0.36 18.18
CA MET A 258 15.73 -0.92 16.84
C MET A 258 14.30 -0.79 16.31
N ARG A 259 13.30 -0.86 17.20
CA ARG A 259 11.89 -0.71 16.85
C ARG A 259 11.59 0.69 16.32
N LEU A 260 12.01 1.72 17.06
CA LEU A 260 11.78 3.11 16.65
C LEU A 260 12.63 3.51 15.44
N GLN A 261 13.83 2.92 15.28
CA GLN A 261 14.60 3.10 14.05
C GLN A 261 13.92 2.45 12.83
N ASN A 262 13.27 1.30 13.00
CA ASN A 262 12.45 0.70 11.96
C ASN A 262 11.23 1.58 11.65
N ASP A 263 10.52 2.10 12.66
CA ASP A 263 9.41 3.02 12.45
C ASP A 263 9.82 4.30 11.72
N TYR A 264 10.98 4.86 12.07
CA TYR A 264 11.56 6.00 11.39
C TYR A 264 11.87 5.68 9.93
N ALA A 265 12.57 4.58 9.65
CA ALA A 265 12.91 4.17 8.29
C ALA A 265 11.65 3.94 7.43
N GLU A 266 10.63 3.26 7.96
CA GLU A 266 9.35 3.07 7.28
C GLU A 266 8.64 4.39 6.99
N THR A 267 8.61 5.31 7.96
CA THR A 267 7.99 6.63 7.79
C THR A 267 8.72 7.42 6.71
N GLN A 268 10.06 7.46 6.73
CA GLN A 268 10.83 8.15 5.70
C GLN A 268 10.60 7.53 4.32
N TYR A 269 10.53 6.20 4.22
CA TYR A 269 10.17 5.53 2.97
C TYR A 269 8.80 5.99 2.43
N LEU A 270 7.77 6.11 3.30
CA LEU A 270 6.46 6.61 2.88
C LEU A 270 6.50 8.08 2.46
N MET A 271 7.21 8.94 3.20
CA MET A 271 7.42 10.35 2.82
C MET A 271 8.04 10.46 1.42
N ILE A 272 9.09 9.68 1.15
CA ILE A 272 9.85 9.69 -0.11
C ILE A 272 9.01 9.13 -1.26
N THR A 273 8.27 8.04 -1.01
CA THR A 273 7.66 7.25 -2.10
C THR A 273 6.16 7.45 -2.27
N GLN A 274 5.48 8.18 -1.38
CA GLN A 274 4.02 8.35 -1.46
C GLN A 274 3.59 9.81 -1.25
N TRP A 275 4.06 10.46 -0.18
CA TRP A 275 3.44 11.72 0.26
C TRP A 275 4.10 13.00 -0.26
N ALA A 276 5.39 12.98 -0.64
CA ALA A 276 6.11 14.18 -1.09
C ALA A 276 6.89 13.97 -2.41
N GLN A 277 6.26 13.38 -3.43
CA GLN A 277 6.93 13.02 -4.69
C GLN A 277 7.30 14.21 -5.61
N ASP A 278 6.75 15.39 -5.37
CA ASP A 278 6.72 16.48 -6.36
C ASP A 278 8.04 17.26 -6.50
N ASP A 279 8.98 17.07 -5.58
CA ASP A 279 10.29 17.74 -5.58
C ASP A 279 11.45 16.73 -5.51
N PRO A 280 12.14 16.47 -6.64
CA PRO A 280 13.30 15.59 -6.69
C PRO A 280 14.47 16.02 -5.79
N GLU A 281 14.71 17.33 -5.64
CA GLU A 281 15.82 17.84 -4.84
C GLU A 281 15.51 17.70 -3.35
N ALA A 282 14.29 18.03 -2.94
CA ALA A 282 13.83 17.80 -1.58
C ALA A 282 13.84 16.30 -1.23
N ASN A 283 13.47 15.43 -2.16
CA ASN A 283 13.52 13.98 -1.97
C ASN A 283 14.95 13.45 -1.84
N GLU A 284 15.89 13.90 -2.67
CA GLU A 284 17.30 13.53 -2.54
C GLU A 284 17.84 13.93 -1.15
N LYS A 285 17.59 15.18 -0.73
CA LYS A 285 17.98 15.67 0.60
C LYS A 285 17.32 14.87 1.73
N ARG A 286 16.07 14.44 1.56
CA ARG A 286 15.36 13.60 2.52
C ARG A 286 16.00 12.21 2.61
N ILE A 287 16.38 11.61 1.49
CA ILE A 287 17.08 10.33 1.44
C ILE A 287 18.40 10.43 2.21
N GLU A 288 19.24 11.43 1.90
CA GLU A 288 20.51 11.66 2.60
C GLU A 288 20.31 11.80 4.11
N ASN A 289 19.33 12.61 4.53
CA ASN A 289 19.01 12.80 5.94
C ASN A 289 18.51 11.54 6.63
N ALA A 290 17.68 10.74 5.95
CA ALA A 290 17.15 9.50 6.50
C ALA A 290 18.27 8.49 6.78
N PHE A 291 19.21 8.34 5.84
CA PHE A 291 20.37 7.46 6.01
C PHE A 291 21.33 7.98 7.09
N ALA A 292 21.62 9.28 7.11
CA ALA A 292 22.55 9.89 8.06
C ALA A 292 22.07 9.80 9.51
N LYS A 293 20.76 9.79 9.74
CA LYS A 293 20.17 9.70 11.09
C LYS A 293 20.16 8.29 11.66
N LEU A 294 20.13 7.24 10.84
CA LEU A 294 20.07 5.86 11.32
C LEU A 294 21.42 5.40 11.92
N SER A 295 21.36 4.63 13.00
CA SER A 295 22.56 4.06 13.62
C SER A 295 23.17 2.96 12.75
N LEU A 296 24.50 2.74 12.88
CA LEU A 296 25.20 1.66 12.17
C LEU A 296 24.55 0.27 12.42
N PRO A 297 24.19 -0.12 13.67
CA PRO A 297 23.46 -1.36 13.91
C PRO A 297 22.13 -1.44 13.18
N ALA A 298 21.38 -0.32 13.09
CA ALA A 298 20.12 -0.32 12.38
C ALA A 298 20.29 -0.48 10.88
N ILE A 299 21.28 0.19 10.27
CA ILE A 299 21.56 0.03 8.83
C ILE A 299 21.90 -1.43 8.47
N SER A 300 22.55 -2.16 9.39
CA SER A 300 22.85 -3.58 9.23
C SER A 300 21.69 -4.53 9.59
N ASN A 301 20.62 -4.04 10.23
CA ASN A 301 19.46 -4.87 10.55
C ASN A 301 18.69 -5.23 9.29
N ARG A 302 18.25 -6.50 9.18
CA ARG A 302 17.56 -7.03 7.99
C ARG A 302 16.31 -6.23 7.60
N SER A 303 15.47 -5.81 8.55
CA SER A 303 14.21 -5.11 8.24
C SER A 303 14.48 -3.70 7.73
N VAL A 304 15.31 -2.95 8.46
CA VAL A 304 15.72 -1.59 8.10
C VAL A 304 16.47 -1.60 6.78
N ASN A 305 17.42 -2.52 6.59
CA ASN A 305 18.17 -2.64 5.35
C ASN A 305 17.27 -2.91 4.13
N ALA A 306 16.23 -3.75 4.28
CA ALA A 306 15.26 -3.98 3.22
C ALA A 306 14.49 -2.70 2.84
N ILE A 307 14.17 -1.85 3.82
CA ILE A 307 13.53 -0.55 3.58
C ILE A 307 14.49 0.40 2.87
N LEU A 308 15.73 0.53 3.36
CA LEU A 308 16.76 1.38 2.75
C LEU A 308 17.04 0.98 1.29
N ARG A 309 17.06 -0.32 0.99
CA ARG A 309 17.19 -0.81 -0.38
C ARG A 309 16.03 -0.37 -1.28
N ARG A 310 14.79 -0.35 -0.74
CA ARG A 310 13.62 0.16 -1.50
C ARG A 310 13.73 1.66 -1.73
N ILE A 311 14.27 2.42 -0.78
CA ILE A 311 14.57 3.84 -0.95
C ILE A 311 15.61 4.02 -2.07
N GLU A 312 16.69 3.25 -2.07
CA GLU A 312 17.74 3.38 -3.10
C GLU A 312 17.21 3.02 -4.50
N VAL A 313 16.41 1.96 -4.62
CA VAL A 313 15.73 1.63 -5.89
C VAL A 313 14.82 2.77 -6.35
N HIS A 314 14.15 3.46 -5.42
CA HIS A 314 13.36 4.63 -5.77
C HIS A 314 14.24 5.80 -6.21
N ARG A 315 15.38 6.03 -5.54
CA ARG A 315 16.39 7.04 -5.91
C ARG A 315 16.94 6.80 -7.31
N GLU A 316 17.32 5.56 -7.63
CA GLU A 316 17.78 5.15 -8.96
C GLU A 316 16.71 5.43 -10.02
N ARG A 317 15.45 5.09 -9.75
CA ARG A 317 14.33 5.42 -10.65
C ARG A 317 14.14 6.92 -10.80
N MET A 318 14.30 7.68 -9.73
CA MET A 318 14.18 9.14 -9.73
C MET A 318 15.28 9.79 -10.58
N GLN A 319 16.51 9.31 -10.48
CA GLN A 319 17.70 9.78 -11.21
C GLN A 319 17.74 9.29 -12.66
N ALA A 320 17.35 8.04 -12.93
CA ALA A 320 17.32 7.45 -14.26
C ALA A 320 16.18 8.00 -15.13
N ALA A 321 15.12 8.49 -14.50
CA ALA A 321 14.11 9.23 -15.21
C ALA A 321 14.68 10.59 -15.62
N LYS A 322 14.77 10.83 -16.93
CA LYS A 322 15.06 12.15 -17.50
C LYS A 322 14.21 13.19 -16.75
N PRO A 323 14.79 14.28 -16.22
CA PRO A 323 14.01 15.20 -15.42
C PRO A 323 12.85 15.71 -16.27
N VAL A 324 11.63 15.56 -15.77
CA VAL A 324 10.42 16.13 -16.40
C VAL A 324 10.62 17.62 -16.73
N ALA A 325 11.38 18.33 -15.89
CA ALA A 325 11.81 19.72 -16.09
C ALA A 325 12.69 19.95 -17.34
N THR A 326 13.35 18.92 -17.88
CA THR A 326 14.13 19.02 -19.13
C THR A 326 13.28 18.86 -20.39
N LEU A 327 12.03 18.40 -20.29
CA LEU A 327 11.13 18.28 -21.44
C LEU A 327 10.47 19.61 -21.79
N VAL A 328 10.15 20.44 -20.80
CA VAL A 328 9.54 21.76 -21.04
C VAL A 328 10.50 22.62 -21.87
N GLY A 329 9.99 23.15 -22.99
CA GLY A 329 10.76 23.90 -23.97
C GLY A 329 11.45 23.05 -25.04
N GLN A 330 11.34 21.72 -24.98
CA GLN A 330 11.86 20.81 -26.01
C GLN A 330 10.75 20.34 -26.95
N MET A 331 11.16 19.87 -28.14
CA MET A 331 10.27 19.14 -29.04
C MET A 331 9.72 17.89 -28.36
N ALA A 332 8.41 17.68 -28.49
CA ALA A 332 7.75 16.50 -27.97
C ALA A 332 8.36 15.23 -28.60
N PRO A 333 8.77 14.23 -27.78
CA PRO A 333 9.30 12.97 -28.27
C PRO A 333 8.37 12.26 -29.27
N GLU A 334 8.93 11.41 -30.12
CA GLU A 334 8.14 10.60 -31.05
C GLU A 334 7.17 9.66 -30.33
N TRP A 335 6.02 9.41 -30.97
CA TRP A 335 4.99 8.52 -30.44
C TRP A 335 5.21 7.10 -30.96
N ASP A 336 5.26 6.15 -30.03
CA ASP A 336 5.31 4.72 -30.34
C ASP A 336 3.92 4.11 -30.12
N ILE A 337 3.25 3.73 -31.22
CA ILE A 337 1.83 3.39 -31.24
C ILE A 337 1.66 2.00 -31.86
N ASP A 338 1.09 1.07 -31.08
CA ASP A 338 0.66 -0.23 -31.58
C ASP A 338 -0.74 -0.16 -32.21
N GLY A 339 -1.63 0.64 -31.63
CA GLY A 339 -2.97 0.85 -32.18
C GLY A 339 -3.74 1.96 -31.46
N TRP A 340 -4.95 2.23 -31.96
CA TRP A 340 -5.90 3.17 -31.37
C TRP A 340 -7.11 2.38 -30.82
N ALA A 341 -7.62 2.78 -29.65
CA ALA A 341 -8.73 2.08 -29.01
C ALA A 341 -10.09 2.44 -29.62
N ASN A 342 -10.31 3.72 -29.94
CA ASN A 342 -11.63 4.27 -30.31
C ASN A 342 -11.64 5.05 -31.63
N THR A 343 -10.54 5.05 -32.40
CA THR A 343 -10.43 5.74 -33.69
C THR A 343 -9.62 4.91 -34.69
N VAL A 344 -9.71 5.25 -35.98
CA VAL A 344 -8.93 4.61 -37.06
C VAL A 344 -8.25 5.68 -37.91
N GLY A 345 -6.99 5.45 -38.29
CA GLY A 345 -6.27 6.31 -39.25
C GLY A 345 -5.71 7.62 -38.67
N VAL A 346 -5.73 7.80 -37.36
CA VAL A 346 -5.12 8.95 -36.68
C VAL A 346 -3.60 8.77 -36.62
N THR A 347 -2.85 9.82 -36.94
CA THR A 347 -1.38 9.85 -36.85
C THR A 347 -0.94 11.09 -36.09
N ARG A 348 0.33 11.18 -35.69
CA ARG A 348 0.87 12.40 -35.07
C ARG A 348 0.60 13.66 -35.91
N LYS A 349 0.68 13.54 -37.25
CA LYS A 349 0.41 14.64 -38.18
C LYS A 349 -1.02 15.18 -38.10
N SER A 350 -1.96 14.36 -37.63
CA SER A 350 -3.36 14.78 -37.44
C SER A 350 -3.51 15.89 -36.38
N PHE A 351 -2.48 16.11 -35.55
CA PHE A 351 -2.48 17.09 -34.47
C PHE A 351 -1.50 18.25 -34.72
N GLU A 352 -0.87 18.33 -35.90
CA GLU A 352 0.00 19.46 -36.25
C GLU A 352 -0.78 20.79 -36.21
N GLY A 353 -0.22 21.80 -35.55
CA GLY A 353 -0.86 23.11 -35.41
C GLY A 353 -1.95 23.19 -34.33
N GLN A 354 -2.22 22.10 -33.61
CA GLN A 354 -3.10 22.09 -32.45
C GLN A 354 -2.31 22.21 -31.14
N VAL A 355 -2.96 22.71 -30.10
CA VAL A 355 -2.50 22.49 -28.72
C VAL A 355 -2.97 21.10 -28.30
N VAL A 356 -2.04 20.23 -27.90
CA VAL A 356 -2.34 18.82 -27.61
C VAL A 356 -2.06 18.51 -26.15
N LEU A 357 -3.06 17.96 -25.44
CA LEU A 357 -2.86 17.37 -24.13
C LEU A 357 -2.69 15.85 -24.27
N LEU A 358 -1.48 15.34 -24.01
CA LEU A 358 -1.28 13.91 -23.82
C LEU A 358 -1.66 13.54 -22.38
N ASP A 359 -2.64 12.67 -22.23
CA ASP A 359 -3.10 12.16 -20.95
C ASP A 359 -2.69 10.69 -20.79
N PHE A 360 -1.73 10.40 -19.92
CA PHE A 360 -1.27 9.03 -19.65
C PHE A 360 -2.05 8.45 -18.47
N TRP A 361 -2.70 7.31 -18.71
CA TRP A 361 -3.60 6.69 -17.73
C TRP A 361 -3.68 5.16 -17.91
N ALA A 362 -4.47 4.51 -17.06
CA ALA A 362 -4.78 3.08 -17.15
C ALA A 362 -6.20 2.79 -16.64
N MET A 363 -6.86 1.75 -17.16
CA MET A 363 -8.23 1.38 -16.77
C MET A 363 -8.41 1.05 -15.28
N TRP A 364 -7.34 0.61 -14.62
CA TRP A 364 -7.33 0.27 -13.18
C TRP A 364 -6.98 1.47 -12.28
N CYS A 365 -6.63 2.62 -12.85
CA CYS A 365 -6.15 3.77 -12.10
C CYS A 365 -7.30 4.63 -11.58
N GLY A 366 -7.68 4.43 -10.31
CA GLY A 366 -8.72 5.23 -9.64
C GLY A 366 -8.49 6.75 -9.72
N PRO A 367 -7.30 7.28 -9.39
CA PRO A 367 -7.01 8.71 -9.54
C PRO A 367 -7.14 9.23 -10.98
N CYS A 368 -6.86 8.40 -11.98
CA CYS A 368 -7.03 8.78 -13.39
C CYS A 368 -8.52 8.91 -13.74
N ILE A 369 -9.35 7.96 -13.28
CA ILE A 369 -10.82 8.04 -13.51
C ILE A 369 -11.40 9.31 -12.89
N ALA A 370 -10.84 9.77 -11.76
CA ALA A 370 -11.25 11.02 -11.12
C ALA A 370 -10.96 12.28 -11.95
N THR A 371 -10.03 12.24 -12.92
CA THR A 371 -9.74 13.40 -13.80
C THR A 371 -10.64 13.47 -15.04
N PHE A 372 -11.32 12.38 -15.40
CA PHE A 372 -12.14 12.30 -16.61
C PHE A 372 -13.21 13.40 -16.74
N PRO A 373 -13.89 13.87 -15.67
CA PRO A 373 -14.78 15.02 -15.76
C PRO A 373 -14.12 16.27 -16.32
N HIS A 374 -12.88 16.57 -15.89
CA HIS A 374 -12.12 17.72 -16.39
C HIS A 374 -11.72 17.55 -17.85
N LEU A 375 -11.33 16.34 -18.27
CA LEU A 375 -10.98 16.09 -19.67
C LEU A 375 -12.17 16.35 -20.61
N ARG A 376 -13.38 15.96 -20.20
CA ARG A 376 -14.61 16.26 -20.97
C ARG A 376 -14.88 17.76 -21.01
N GLU A 377 -14.84 18.42 -19.85
CA GLU A 377 -15.04 19.86 -19.72
C GLU A 377 -14.08 20.66 -20.60
N TRP A 378 -12.78 20.36 -20.57
CA TRP A 378 -11.77 21.07 -21.35
C TRP A 378 -11.91 20.85 -22.84
N ARG A 379 -12.29 19.64 -23.26
CA ARG A 379 -12.54 19.36 -24.67
C ARG A 379 -13.76 20.11 -25.19
N ASP A 380 -14.83 20.16 -24.39
CA ASP A 380 -16.04 20.92 -24.72
C ASP A 380 -15.77 22.43 -24.76
N GLU A 381 -14.92 22.95 -23.86
CA GLU A 381 -14.56 24.38 -23.79
C GLU A 381 -13.60 24.81 -24.92
N PHE A 382 -12.57 24.01 -25.20
CA PHE A 382 -11.44 24.42 -26.02
C PHE A 382 -11.34 23.74 -27.39
N GLY A 383 -12.08 22.66 -27.65
CA GLY A 383 -11.94 21.84 -28.85
C GLY A 383 -12.00 22.65 -30.16
N ASP A 384 -12.99 23.53 -30.27
CA ASP A 384 -13.20 24.38 -31.47
C ASP A 384 -12.12 25.47 -31.66
N GLN A 385 -11.23 25.66 -30.68
CA GLN A 385 -10.16 26.66 -30.68
C GLN A 385 -8.80 26.09 -31.14
N GLY A 386 -8.79 24.83 -31.60
CA GLY A 386 -7.59 24.12 -32.00
C GLY A 386 -6.88 23.44 -30.83
N PHE A 387 -7.66 22.90 -29.88
CA PHE A 387 -7.20 22.03 -28.80
C PHE A 387 -7.70 20.60 -29.02
N GLU A 388 -6.88 19.61 -28.69
CA GLU A 388 -7.33 18.21 -28.63
C GLU A 388 -6.62 17.46 -27.50
N ILE A 389 -7.27 16.43 -26.99
CA ILE A 389 -6.73 15.51 -25.98
C ILE A 389 -6.37 14.21 -26.68
N VAL A 390 -5.25 13.61 -26.31
CA VAL A 390 -4.86 12.27 -26.75
C VAL A 390 -4.56 11.42 -25.53
N GLY A 391 -5.40 10.42 -25.28
CA GLY A 391 -5.18 9.45 -24.21
C GLY A 391 -4.05 8.49 -24.59
N VAL A 392 -3.21 8.15 -23.63
CA VAL A 392 -2.05 7.26 -23.81
C VAL A 392 -2.12 6.16 -22.77
N THR A 393 -2.18 4.92 -23.23
CA THR A 393 -2.20 3.73 -22.38
C THR A 393 -1.32 2.63 -22.97
N GLN A 394 -1.27 1.48 -22.32
CA GLN A 394 -0.60 0.26 -22.80
C GLN A 394 -1.44 -0.96 -22.46
N TYR A 395 -1.06 -2.13 -22.96
CA TYR A 395 -1.72 -3.39 -22.64
C TYR A 395 -1.46 -3.83 -21.19
N TYR A 396 -2.53 -4.19 -20.48
CA TYR A 396 -2.52 -4.63 -19.09
C TYR A 396 -3.17 -6.02 -18.90
N ASN A 397 -3.63 -6.68 -19.98
CA ASN A 397 -4.38 -7.93 -19.96
C ASN A 397 -5.73 -7.81 -19.23
N PHE A 398 -6.52 -6.79 -19.59
CA PHE A 398 -7.84 -6.53 -19.03
C PHE A 398 -8.99 -6.90 -19.98
N GLU A 399 -10.07 -7.40 -19.41
CA GLU A 399 -11.34 -7.68 -20.07
C GLU A 399 -12.46 -6.80 -19.52
N TRP A 400 -13.47 -6.51 -20.34
CA TRP A 400 -14.65 -5.74 -19.95
C TRP A 400 -15.75 -6.67 -19.43
N ASP A 401 -16.25 -6.41 -18.22
CA ASP A 401 -17.45 -7.03 -17.68
C ASP A 401 -18.66 -6.13 -17.99
N ASP A 402 -19.52 -6.58 -18.91
CA ASP A 402 -20.68 -5.83 -19.34
C ASP A 402 -21.81 -5.76 -18.30
N GLU A 403 -21.88 -6.73 -17.38
CA GLU A 403 -22.90 -6.76 -16.31
C GLU A 403 -22.51 -5.78 -15.20
N GLN A 404 -21.23 -5.79 -14.82
CA GLN A 404 -20.69 -4.98 -13.74
C GLN A 404 -20.21 -3.60 -14.21
N LYS A 405 -20.21 -3.37 -15.53
CA LYS A 405 -19.74 -2.14 -16.20
C LYS A 405 -18.35 -1.72 -15.69
N ARG A 406 -17.44 -2.68 -15.60
CA ARG A 406 -16.08 -2.45 -15.13
C ARG A 406 -15.08 -3.31 -15.89
N ALA A 407 -13.84 -2.82 -15.97
CA ALA A 407 -12.73 -3.62 -16.48
C ALA A 407 -12.09 -4.42 -15.33
N SER A 408 -11.73 -5.67 -15.59
CA SER A 408 -10.99 -6.55 -14.67
C SER A 408 -9.83 -7.23 -15.37
N ARG A 409 -8.81 -7.65 -14.61
CA ARG A 409 -7.73 -8.48 -15.19
C ARG A 409 -8.29 -9.80 -15.66
N SER A 410 -8.00 -10.15 -16.91
CA SER A 410 -8.36 -11.47 -17.43
C SER A 410 -7.52 -12.56 -16.75
N SER A 411 -8.15 -13.72 -16.55
CA SER A 411 -7.51 -14.93 -16.02
C SER A 411 -6.65 -15.68 -17.04
N GLY A 412 -6.85 -15.40 -18.33
CA GLY A 412 -6.06 -15.92 -19.45
C GLY A 412 -5.31 -14.83 -20.20
N GLU A 413 -4.54 -15.21 -21.22
CA GLU A 413 -3.90 -14.27 -22.14
C GLU A 413 -4.92 -13.82 -23.19
N ILE A 414 -5.11 -12.51 -23.32
CA ILE A 414 -5.95 -11.90 -24.35
C ILE A 414 -5.09 -11.25 -25.43
N THR A 415 -5.61 -11.21 -26.65
CA THR A 415 -4.92 -10.59 -27.77
C THR A 415 -4.98 -9.05 -27.69
N PRO A 416 -4.01 -8.32 -28.29
CA PRO A 416 -4.06 -6.86 -28.37
C PRO A 416 -5.37 -6.31 -28.94
N GLN A 417 -5.98 -7.00 -29.90
CA GLN A 417 -7.25 -6.60 -30.49
C GLN A 417 -8.40 -6.70 -29.47
N GLN A 418 -8.49 -7.79 -28.71
CA GLN A 418 -9.50 -7.97 -27.67
C GLN A 418 -9.36 -6.94 -26.54
N GLU A 419 -8.13 -6.62 -26.15
CA GLU A 419 -7.91 -5.59 -25.13
C GLU A 419 -8.24 -4.18 -25.64
N ARG A 420 -8.03 -3.88 -26.93
CA ARG A 420 -8.50 -2.63 -27.55
C ARG A 420 -10.02 -2.52 -27.57
N GLU A 421 -10.74 -3.62 -27.82
CA GLU A 421 -12.20 -3.65 -27.73
C GLU A 421 -12.67 -3.41 -26.29
N THR A 422 -12.00 -4.01 -25.30
CA THR A 422 -12.22 -3.73 -23.88
C THR A 422 -12.01 -2.24 -23.55
N LEU A 423 -10.92 -1.65 -24.04
CA LEU A 423 -10.65 -0.22 -23.91
C LEU A 423 -11.74 0.64 -24.54
N ALA A 424 -12.25 0.28 -25.72
CA ALA A 424 -13.33 1.00 -26.38
C ALA A 424 -14.61 1.03 -25.52
N SER A 425 -15.01 -0.12 -24.97
CA SER A 425 -16.17 -0.22 -24.06
C SER A 425 -15.97 0.60 -22.78
N PHE A 426 -14.76 0.58 -22.21
CA PHE A 426 -14.41 1.40 -21.05
C PHE A 426 -14.52 2.90 -21.35
N LEU A 427 -14.00 3.35 -22.49
CA LEU A 427 -14.06 4.75 -22.92
C LEU A 427 -15.50 5.21 -23.18
N GLU A 428 -16.32 4.37 -23.79
CA GLU A 428 -17.74 4.64 -24.00
C GLU A 428 -18.48 4.80 -22.66
N HIS A 429 -18.25 3.88 -21.71
CA HIS A 429 -18.83 3.95 -20.37
C HIS A 429 -18.48 5.25 -19.64
N HIS A 430 -17.22 5.69 -19.74
CA HIS A 430 -16.74 6.94 -19.13
C HIS A 430 -16.95 8.20 -19.98
N GLN A 431 -17.62 8.05 -21.14
CA GLN A 431 -17.95 9.13 -22.08
C GLN A 431 -16.72 9.89 -22.59
N LEU A 432 -15.60 9.19 -22.76
CA LEU A 432 -14.36 9.74 -23.29
C LEU A 432 -14.35 9.61 -24.81
N LYS A 433 -14.54 10.74 -25.49
CA LYS A 433 -14.64 10.82 -26.95
C LYS A 433 -13.33 11.21 -27.66
N HIS A 434 -12.29 11.55 -26.90
CA HIS A 434 -11.00 11.93 -27.46
C HIS A 434 -10.24 10.67 -27.95
N PRO A 435 -9.34 10.79 -28.95
CA PRO A 435 -8.54 9.67 -29.42
C PRO A 435 -7.66 9.06 -28.32
N VAL A 436 -7.63 7.73 -28.21
CA VAL A 436 -6.77 7.01 -27.27
C VAL A 436 -5.83 6.06 -28.00
N MET A 437 -4.53 6.28 -27.87
CA MET A 437 -3.49 5.40 -28.38
C MET A 437 -3.03 4.39 -27.35
N VAL A 438 -2.66 3.20 -27.83
CA VAL A 438 -2.09 2.11 -27.05
C VAL A 438 -0.66 1.89 -27.49
N ALA A 439 0.28 2.09 -26.58
CA ALA A 439 1.69 1.81 -26.79
C ALA A 439 1.96 0.29 -26.70
N PRO A 440 2.89 -0.25 -27.50
CA PRO A 440 3.24 -1.66 -27.43
C PRO A 440 3.86 -2.02 -26.08
N LYS A 441 3.77 -3.29 -25.70
CA LYS A 441 4.39 -3.80 -24.47
C LYS A 441 5.91 -3.60 -24.53
N GLY A 442 6.48 -2.94 -23.54
CA GLY A 442 7.90 -2.61 -23.49
C GLY A 442 8.29 -1.33 -24.23
N SER A 443 7.32 -0.54 -24.69
CA SER A 443 7.55 0.77 -25.30
C SER A 443 8.27 1.75 -24.36
N GLU A 444 9.13 2.58 -24.93
CA GLU A 444 9.74 3.72 -24.25
C GLU A 444 8.84 4.97 -24.23
N MET A 445 7.60 4.88 -24.72
CA MET A 445 6.69 6.04 -24.79
C MET A 445 6.52 6.73 -23.44
N SER A 446 6.24 5.96 -22.37
CA SER A 446 6.10 6.53 -21.02
C SER A 446 7.41 7.14 -20.50
N SER A 447 8.56 6.49 -20.72
CA SER A 447 9.85 7.00 -20.23
C SER A 447 10.33 8.23 -21.00
N ASN A 448 10.08 8.30 -22.30
CA ASN A 448 10.43 9.45 -23.14
C ASN A 448 9.68 10.73 -22.73
N TYR A 449 8.45 10.58 -22.23
CA TYR A 449 7.65 11.68 -21.69
C TYR A 449 7.82 11.87 -20.18
N GLY A 450 8.75 11.15 -19.53
CA GLY A 450 9.03 11.32 -18.10
C GLY A 450 7.93 10.84 -17.16
N VAL A 451 7.06 9.93 -17.62
CA VAL A 451 5.93 9.39 -16.84
C VAL A 451 6.45 8.52 -15.70
N LYS A 452 6.27 8.97 -14.46
CA LYS A 452 6.67 8.27 -13.22
C LYS A 452 5.49 7.73 -12.40
N GLY A 453 4.31 8.28 -12.63
CA GLY A 453 3.04 7.95 -12.00
C GLY A 453 1.91 8.44 -12.89
N ILE A 454 0.73 7.86 -12.72
CA ILE A 454 -0.47 8.23 -13.46
C ILE A 454 -1.56 8.70 -12.46
N PRO A 455 -2.40 9.68 -12.84
CA PRO A 455 -2.46 10.35 -14.13
C PRO A 455 -1.26 11.26 -14.40
N HIS A 456 -0.85 11.36 -15.66
CA HIS A 456 0.25 12.22 -16.10
C HIS A 456 -0.17 12.99 -17.35
N ALA A 457 0.01 14.30 -17.33
CA ALA A 457 -0.41 15.21 -18.38
C ALA A 457 0.80 15.90 -19.00
N VAL A 458 0.90 15.88 -20.33
CA VAL A 458 1.90 16.64 -21.09
C VAL A 458 1.17 17.55 -22.07
N LEU A 459 1.33 18.85 -21.92
CA LEU A 459 0.74 19.83 -22.82
C LEU A 459 1.77 20.29 -23.86
N ILE A 460 1.39 20.18 -25.12
CA ILE A 460 2.22 20.48 -26.30
C ILE A 460 1.57 21.65 -27.04
N ASP A 461 2.36 22.65 -27.44
CA ASP A 461 1.86 23.76 -28.24
C ASP A 461 1.72 23.44 -29.74
N ARG A 462 1.25 24.43 -30.50
CA ARG A 462 1.01 24.33 -31.94
C ARG A 462 2.26 24.06 -32.78
N ASP A 463 3.45 24.29 -32.22
CA ASP A 463 4.73 24.05 -32.89
C ASP A 463 5.34 22.70 -32.48
N GLY A 464 4.65 21.94 -31.62
CA GLY A 464 5.11 20.62 -31.15
C GLY A 464 6.06 20.70 -29.96
N THR A 465 6.16 21.85 -29.29
CA THR A 465 7.00 22.03 -28.10
C THR A 465 6.22 21.68 -26.85
N VAL A 466 6.84 20.92 -25.94
CA VAL A 466 6.26 20.65 -24.61
C VAL A 466 6.28 21.93 -23.78
N GLN A 467 5.13 22.35 -23.28
CA GLN A 467 4.95 23.59 -22.51
C GLN A 467 4.61 23.35 -21.05
N LEU A 468 4.11 22.17 -20.72
CA LEU A 468 3.77 21.77 -19.36
C LEU A 468 3.86 20.27 -19.23
N VAL A 469 4.35 19.82 -18.08
CA VAL A 469 4.23 18.43 -17.64
C VAL A 469 3.74 18.41 -16.20
N LYS A 470 2.74 17.59 -15.91
CA LYS A 470 2.14 17.46 -14.57
C LYS A 470 1.81 16.01 -14.24
N THR A 471 1.99 15.63 -12.98
CA THR A 471 1.63 14.31 -12.46
C THR A 471 0.62 14.47 -11.32
N GLY A 472 -0.29 13.52 -11.18
CA GLY A 472 -1.23 13.44 -10.06
C GLY A 472 -2.61 14.01 -10.38
N ALA A 473 -3.58 13.58 -9.58
CA ALA A 473 -4.95 14.06 -9.63
C ALA A 473 -5.17 15.11 -8.53
N GLY A 474 -5.92 16.17 -8.83
CA GLY A 474 -6.32 17.15 -7.82
C GLY A 474 -6.74 18.51 -8.41
N PRO A 475 -7.49 19.33 -7.64
CA PRO A 475 -7.99 20.62 -8.13
C PRO A 475 -6.89 21.61 -8.53
N ALA A 476 -5.77 21.64 -7.80
CA ALA A 476 -4.64 22.52 -8.13
C ALA A 476 -4.00 22.14 -9.47
N THR A 477 -3.71 20.85 -9.67
CA THR A 477 -3.17 20.32 -10.93
C THR A 477 -4.13 20.57 -12.10
N ALA A 478 -5.42 20.31 -11.91
CA ALA A 478 -6.45 20.56 -12.93
C ALA A 478 -6.50 22.05 -13.33
N LYS A 479 -6.47 22.95 -12.35
CA LYS A 479 -6.47 24.40 -12.59
C LYS A 479 -5.24 24.83 -13.38
N GLU A 480 -4.05 24.34 -13.02
CA GLU A 480 -2.81 24.70 -13.73
C GLU A 480 -2.81 24.22 -15.19
N ILE A 481 -3.30 23.01 -15.46
CA ILE A 481 -3.45 22.49 -16.83
C ILE A 481 -4.43 23.36 -17.62
N HIS A 482 -5.60 23.65 -17.05
CA HIS A 482 -6.62 24.50 -17.67
C HIS A 482 -6.09 25.90 -18.02
N ASP A 483 -5.47 26.58 -17.06
CA ASP A 483 -4.90 27.91 -17.25
C ASP A 483 -3.84 27.90 -18.37
N LYS A 484 -3.03 26.84 -18.43
CA LYS A 484 -2.00 26.71 -19.46
C LYS A 484 -2.59 26.44 -20.85
N ILE A 485 -3.64 25.61 -20.96
CA ILE A 485 -4.37 25.42 -22.23
C ILE A 485 -4.86 26.77 -22.75
N LYS A 486 -5.51 27.55 -21.89
CA LYS A 486 -6.01 28.88 -22.23
C LYS A 486 -4.90 29.84 -22.66
N GLU A 487 -3.76 29.83 -21.97
CA GLU A 487 -2.58 30.63 -22.34
C GLU A 487 -2.08 30.28 -23.75
N LEU A 488 -1.91 28.98 -24.05
CA LEU A 488 -1.37 28.53 -25.34
C LEU A 488 -2.34 28.79 -26.50
N LEU A 489 -3.66 28.67 -26.25
CA LEU A 489 -4.66 28.96 -27.26
C LEU A 489 -4.73 30.45 -27.59
N GLY A 490 -4.55 31.33 -26.58
CA GLY A 490 -4.54 32.79 -26.73
C GLY A 490 -3.31 33.35 -27.48
N LYS A 491 -2.21 32.59 -27.57
CA LYS A 491 -1.07 32.96 -28.42
C LYS A 491 -1.46 32.76 -29.89
N THR A 492 -1.73 33.87 -30.59
CA THR A 492 -1.92 33.85 -32.05
C THR A 492 -0.58 33.55 -32.72
N LYS A 493 -0.60 32.72 -33.78
CA LYS A 493 0.60 32.33 -34.53
C LYS A 493 1.20 33.51 -35.30
#